data_AF-A0A5B8VV25-F1
#
_entry.id   AF-A0A5B8VV25-F1
#
_cell.length_a   1.000
_cell.length_b   1.000
_cell.length_c   1.000
_cell.angle_alpha   90.00
_cell.angle_beta   90.00
_cell.angle_gamma   90.00
#
_symmetry.space_group_name_H-M   'P 1'
#
loop_
_entity.id
_entity.type
_entity.pdbx_description
1 polymer ?
#
loop_
_entity_poly.entity_id
_entity_poly.type
_entity_poly.pdbx_seq_one_letter_code
_entity_poly.pdbx_strand_id
1 'polypeptide(L)'
;MKIPAKAGQNTTMNVYQQKWLTVLHHASLPGWKIEARGDDIFIEMPHVTDLKLIRDNLPETLALMSLDITGPKERLKFIIHNGYEQFDYLLNPGDADLNKT
;
A
#
# COMPACT_ATOMS: atom_id res chain seq x y z
N MET A 1 1.29 -20.29 33.97
CA MET A 1 2.18 -20.05 32.82
C MET A 1 1.42 -19.16 31.85
N LYS A 2 1.65 -17.85 31.87
CA LYS A 2 0.96 -16.90 30.97
C LYS A 2 1.87 -16.68 29.76
N ILE A 3 1.36 -17.03 28.58
CA ILE A 3 1.98 -16.71 27.30
C ILE A 3 1.98 -15.17 27.19
N PRO A 4 3.12 -14.50 26.96
CA PRO A 4 3.06 -13.07 26.67
C PRO A 4 2.45 -12.90 25.27
N ALA A 5 1.35 -12.16 25.21
CA ALA A 5 0.90 -11.54 23.98
C ALA A 5 2.10 -10.76 23.40
N LYS A 6 2.46 -11.03 22.14
CA LYS A 6 3.42 -10.19 21.43
C LYS A 6 2.79 -8.80 21.31
N ALA A 7 3.16 -7.94 22.25
CA ALA A 7 3.01 -6.50 22.14
C ALA A 7 3.59 -6.05 20.80
N GLY A 8 2.89 -5.13 20.14
CA GLY A 8 3.14 -4.68 18.78
C GLY A 8 4.63 -4.51 18.48
N GLN A 9 5.10 -5.25 17.48
CA GLN A 9 6.33 -4.87 16.82
C GLN A 9 6.02 -3.55 16.11
N ASN A 10 6.56 -2.46 16.63
CA ASN A 10 6.81 -1.28 15.81
C ASN A 10 7.81 -1.72 14.75
N THR A 11 7.31 -2.24 13.63
CA THR A 11 8.10 -2.42 12.41
C THR A 11 8.63 -1.04 12.08
N THR A 12 9.96 -0.87 12.08
CA THR A 12 10.55 0.39 11.64
C THR A 12 10.21 0.53 10.16
N MET A 13 9.12 1.24 9.88
CA MET A 13 8.62 1.56 8.55
C MET A 13 9.78 2.03 7.68
N ASN A 14 9.95 1.42 6.50
CA ASN A 14 11.04 1.81 5.63
C ASN A 14 10.80 3.21 5.05
N VAL A 15 11.87 3.88 4.63
CA VAL A 15 11.81 5.28 4.19
C VAL A 15 10.94 5.42 2.94
N TYR A 16 10.99 4.44 2.04
CA TYR A 16 10.19 4.44 0.81
C TYR A 16 8.68 4.36 1.10
N GLN A 17 8.25 3.47 1.98
CA GLN A 17 6.88 3.31 2.48
C GLN A 17 6.40 4.57 3.19
N GLN A 18 7.24 5.19 4.03
CA GLN A 18 6.90 6.43 4.72
C GLN A 18 6.63 7.57 3.73
N LYS A 19 7.43 7.69 2.66
CA LYS A 19 7.21 8.68 1.60
C LYS A 19 5.90 8.42 0.86
N TRP A 20 5.61 7.16 0.53
CA TRP A 20 4.33 6.80 -0.08
C TRP A 20 3.13 7.16 0.79
N LEU A 21 3.16 6.84 2.08
CA LEU A 21 2.09 7.24 3.01
C LEU A 21 1.94 8.76 3.07
N THR A 22 3.06 9.49 3.09
CA THR A 22 3.04 10.97 3.08
C THR A 22 2.33 11.51 1.84
N VAL A 23 2.69 11.03 0.64
CA VAL A 23 2.09 11.46 -0.63
C VAL A 23 0.61 11.08 -0.69
N LEU A 24 0.25 9.86 -0.28
CA LEU A 24 -1.14 9.38 -0.27
C LEU A 24 -2.02 10.17 0.71
N HIS A 25 -1.51 10.53 1.89
CA HIS A 25 -2.26 11.37 2.83
C HIS A 25 -2.40 12.81 2.34
N HIS A 26 -1.39 13.36 1.65
CA HIS A 26 -1.48 14.70 1.06
C HIS A 26 -2.51 14.77 -0.09
N ALA A 27 -2.72 13.68 -0.83
CA ALA A 27 -3.77 13.59 -1.84
C ALA A 27 -5.18 13.80 -1.28
N SER A 28 -5.36 13.76 0.05
CA SER A 28 -6.60 14.16 0.75
C SER A 28 -7.85 13.47 0.21
N LEU A 29 -7.74 12.18 -0.11
CA LEU A 29 -8.82 11.38 -0.68
C LEU A 29 -9.96 11.18 0.34
N PRO A 30 -11.14 11.81 0.17
CA PRO A 30 -12.18 11.80 1.20
C PRO A 30 -12.75 10.40 1.42
N GLY A 31 -12.80 9.97 2.69
CA GLY A 31 -13.34 8.66 3.09
C GLY A 31 -12.42 7.48 2.82
N TRP A 32 -11.21 7.71 2.31
CA TRP A 32 -10.19 6.67 2.17
C TRP A 32 -9.44 6.51 3.49
N LYS A 33 -9.22 5.26 3.87
CA LYS A 33 -8.42 4.88 5.02
C LYS A 33 -7.11 4.28 4.53
N ILE A 34 -6.00 4.94 4.85
CA ILE A 34 -4.66 4.57 4.39
C ILE A 34 -3.82 4.29 5.63
N GLU A 35 -3.25 3.08 5.72
CA GLU A 35 -2.49 2.63 6.89
C GLU A 35 -1.27 1.79 6.47
N ALA A 36 -0.19 1.90 7.26
CA ALA A 36 0.90 0.94 7.17
C ALA A 36 0.43 -0.44 7.66
N ARG A 37 0.80 -1.51 6.96
CA ARG A 37 0.53 -2.90 7.36
C ARG A 37 1.78 -3.74 7.14
N GLY A 38 2.60 -3.86 8.18
CA GLY A 38 3.94 -4.45 8.04
C GLY A 38 4.77 -3.62 7.04
N ASP A 39 5.35 -4.30 6.05
CA ASP A 39 6.14 -3.66 4.98
C ASP A 39 5.29 -3.18 3.79
N ASP A 40 3.96 -3.29 3.89
CA ASP A 40 2.99 -2.98 2.85
C ASP A 40 2.10 -1.78 3.25
N ILE A 41 1.32 -1.26 2.31
CA ILE A 41 0.33 -0.19 2.56
C ILE A 41 -1.07 -0.77 2.32
N PHE A 42 -1.94 -0.62 3.31
CA PHE A 42 -3.36 -0.96 3.18
C PHE A 42 -4.16 0.30 2.84
N ILE A 43 -4.98 0.20 1.82
CA ILE A 43 -5.87 1.26 1.36
C ILE A 43 -7.30 0.71 1.35
N GLU A 44 -8.14 1.24 2.21
CA GLU A 44 -9.56 0.96 2.23
C GLU A 44 -10.32 2.17 1.68
N MET A 45 -10.97 1.94 0.55
CA MET A 45 -11.75 2.93 -0.17
C MET A 45 -13.18 2.93 0.36
N PRO A 46 -13.91 4.06 0.26
CA PRO A 46 -15.37 4.05 0.36
C PRO A 46 -15.94 2.99 -0.60
N HIS A 47 -17.16 2.49 -0.35
CA HIS A 47 -17.82 1.49 -1.20
C HIS A 47 -17.94 1.96 -2.67
N VAL A 48 -16.86 1.84 -3.43
CA VAL A 48 -16.78 2.14 -4.86
C VAL A 48 -17.21 0.86 -5.55
N THR A 49 -18.31 0.97 -6.29
CA THR A 49 -18.98 -0.17 -6.92
C THR A 49 -18.16 -0.81 -8.05
N ASP A 50 -17.23 -0.07 -8.66
CA ASP A 50 -16.41 -0.55 -9.76
C ASP A 50 -14.91 -0.55 -9.40
N LEU A 51 -14.45 -1.67 -8.84
CA LEU A 51 -13.04 -1.89 -8.51
C LEU A 51 -12.16 -2.03 -9.77
N LYS A 52 -12.76 -2.40 -10.90
CA LYS A 52 -12.05 -2.56 -12.18
C LYS A 52 -11.55 -1.22 -12.68
N LEU A 53 -12.38 -0.17 -12.61
CA LEU A 53 -11.97 1.19 -12.99
C LEU A 53 -10.78 1.68 -12.15
N ILE A 54 -10.78 1.41 -10.84
CA ILE A 54 -9.65 1.77 -9.97
C ILE A 54 -8.41 0.99 -10.39
N ARG A 55 -8.53 -0.33 -10.57
CA ARG A 55 -7.42 -1.18 -10.99
C ARG A 55 -6.80 -0.76 -12.32
N ASP A 56 -7.62 -0.36 -13.29
CA ASP A 56 -7.17 0.04 -14.62
C ASP A 56 -6.41 1.37 -14.61
N ASN A 57 -6.80 2.32 -13.73
CA ASN A 57 -6.16 3.64 -13.63
C ASN A 57 -5.05 3.73 -12.57
N LEU A 58 -5.00 2.77 -11.64
CA LEU A 58 -4.05 2.78 -10.53
C LEU A 58 -2.59 2.86 -10.99
N PRO A 59 -2.12 2.09 -12.00
CA PRO A 59 -0.72 2.15 -12.42
C PRO A 59 -0.29 3.56 -12.86
N GLU A 60 -1.12 4.25 -13.63
CA GLU A 60 -0.84 5.62 -14.09
C GLU A 60 -0.87 6.60 -12.91
N THR A 61 -1.86 6.48 -12.04
CA THR A 61 -1.99 7.32 -10.84
C THR A 61 -0.76 7.19 -9.94
N LEU A 62 -0.34 5.96 -9.64
CA LEU A 62 0.86 5.71 -8.84
C LEU A 62 2.12 6.18 -9.55
N ALA A 63 2.22 6.02 -10.88
CA ALA A 63 3.37 6.54 -11.63
C ALA A 63 3.50 8.06 -11.47
N LEU A 64 2.40 8.81 -11.59
CA LEU A 64 2.37 10.26 -11.39
C LEU A 64 2.74 10.64 -9.94
N MET A 65 2.16 9.97 -8.94
CA MET A 65 2.47 10.22 -7.53
C MET A 65 3.92 9.87 -7.18
N SER A 66 4.52 8.89 -7.88
CA SER A 66 5.90 8.48 -7.63
C SER A 66 6.92 9.54 -8.03
N LEU A 67 6.54 10.54 -8.85
CA LEU A 67 7.41 11.66 -9.21
C LEU A 67 7.81 12.50 -8.00
N ASP A 68 6.96 12.57 -6.98
CA ASP A 68 7.22 13.28 -5.72
C ASP A 68 8.06 12.44 -4.73
N ILE A 69 8.33 11.17 -5.06
CA ILE A 69 9.03 10.22 -4.19
C ILE A 69 10.47 10.04 -4.65
N THR A 70 11.38 10.65 -3.89
CA THR A 70 12.82 10.56 -4.11
C THR A 70 13.47 9.45 -3.29
N GLY A 71 14.65 8.98 -3.68
CA GLY A 71 15.45 8.02 -2.90
C GLY A 71 15.40 6.58 -3.43
N PRO A 72 16.03 5.63 -2.71
CA PRO A 72 16.08 4.23 -3.13
C PRO A 72 14.66 3.65 -3.15
N LYS A 73 14.35 2.98 -4.26
CA LYS A 73 13.09 2.28 -4.46
C LYS A 73 13.17 0.93 -3.75
N GLU A 74 12.22 0.67 -2.86
CA GLU A 74 12.11 -0.59 -2.13
C GLU A 74 10.86 -1.35 -2.56
N ARG A 75 10.83 -2.66 -2.31
CA ARG A 75 9.64 -3.49 -2.52
C ARG A 75 8.49 -2.92 -1.68
N LEU A 76 7.35 -2.67 -2.31
CA LEU A 76 6.17 -2.16 -1.62
C LEU A 76 4.90 -2.71 -2.26
N LYS A 77 4.04 -3.33 -1.46
CA LYS A 77 2.73 -3.78 -1.93
C LYS A 77 1.63 -2.85 -1.43
N PHE A 78 0.75 -2.44 -2.33
CA PHE A 78 -0.52 -1.82 -1.99
C PHE A 78 -1.59 -2.92 -1.93
N ILE A 79 -2.27 -3.00 -0.80
CA ILE A 79 -3.41 -3.89 -0.58
C ILE A 79 -4.65 -3.02 -0.60
N ILE A 80 -5.43 -3.10 -1.67
CA ILE A 80 -6.53 -2.17 -1.95
C ILE A 80 -7.84 -2.91 -1.79
N HIS A 81 -8.70 -2.37 -0.93
CA HIS A 81 -10.00 -2.95 -0.55
C HIS A 81 -11.11 -1.91 -0.72
N ASN A 82 -12.28 -2.32 -1.21
CA ASN A 82 -13.46 -1.45 -1.35
C ASN A 82 -14.66 -1.88 -0.49
N GLY A 83 -14.48 -2.77 0.48
CA GLY A 83 -15.55 -3.34 1.29
C GLY A 83 -16.15 -4.65 0.75
N TYR A 84 -15.91 -4.99 -0.53
CA TYR A 84 -16.42 -6.21 -1.18
C TYR A 84 -15.31 -7.08 -1.75
N GLU A 85 -14.33 -6.44 -2.38
CA GLU A 85 -13.26 -7.05 -3.13
C GLU A 85 -11.92 -6.43 -2.72
N GLN A 86 -10.86 -7.22 -2.90
CA GLN A 86 -9.49 -6.81 -2.66
C GLN A 86 -8.63 -7.11 -3.88
N PHE A 87 -7.71 -6.22 -4.21
CA PHE A 87 -6.61 -6.52 -5.11
C PHE A 87 -5.29 -5.98 -4.57
N ASP A 88 -4.20 -6.62 -5.01
CA ASP A 88 -2.86 -6.24 -4.65
C ASP A 88 -2.17 -5.59 -5.86
N TYR A 89 -1.40 -4.53 -5.61
CA TYR A 89 -0.53 -3.91 -6.61
C TYR A 89 0.88 -3.79 -6.04
N LEU A 90 1.86 -4.37 -6.73
CA LEU A 90 3.23 -4.48 -6.23
C LEU A 90 4.16 -3.54 -7.00
N LEU A 91 4.87 -2.70 -6.26
CA LEU A 91 5.98 -1.89 -6.77
C LEU A 91 7.31 -2.55 -6.42
N ASN A 92 8.24 -2.48 -7.38
CA ASN A 92 9.62 -2.98 -7.26
C ASN A 92 9.63 -4.44 -6.76
N PRO A 93 9.03 -5.38 -7.51
CA PRO A 93 8.94 -6.78 -7.10
C PRO A 93 10.31 -7.35 -6.80
N GLY A 94 10.43 -8.10 -5.69
CA GLY A 94 11.65 -8.82 -5.37
C GLY A 94 11.69 -10.18 -6.04
N ASP A 95 12.82 -10.88 -5.91
CA ASP A 95 13.01 -12.23 -6.47
C ASP A 95 11.92 -13.22 -6.04
N ALA A 96 11.44 -13.11 -4.80
CA ALA A 96 10.38 -13.95 -4.27
C ALA A 96 8.99 -13.68 -4.90
N ASP A 97 8.77 -12.49 -5.45
CA ASP A 97 7.50 -12.12 -6.10
C ASP A 97 7.51 -12.49 -7.58
N LEU A 98 8.69 -12.47 -8.23
CA LEU A 98 8.85 -12.79 -9.65
C LEU A 98 8.80 -14.30 -9.94
N ASN A 99 9.14 -15.13 -8.95
CA ASN A 99 9.22 -16.59 -9.09
C ASN A 99 7.95 -17.33 -8.64
N LYS A 100 6.81 -16.65 -8.50
CA LYS A 100 5.51 -17.31 -8.29
C LYS A 100 4.97 -17.81 -9.63
N THR A 101 5.43 -19.00 -10.02
CA THR A 101 4.83 -19.83 -11.08
C THR A 101 3.55 -20.49 -10.64
#